data_AF-A0A420JA62-F1
#
_entry.id   AF-A0A420JA62-F1
#
_cell.length_a   1.000
_cell.length_b   1.000
_cell.length_c   1.000
_cell.angle_alpha   90.00
_cell.angle_beta   90.00
_cell.angle_gamma   90.00
#
_symmetry.space_group_name_H-M   'P 1'
#
loop_
_entity.id
_entity.type
_entity.pdbx_description
1 polymer ?
#
loop_
_entity_poly.entity_id
_entity_poly.type
_entity_poly.pdbx_seq_one_letter_code
_entity_poly.pdbx_strand_id
1 'polypeptide(L)'
;MSYASAASKGPKQTSEEACPDKRAPAPIELERHEPVPTVSLIDTDAAAVNTVPSDFSSQSVQTETQAIRIEHELEVEEKERAKAVKESLENTTKKDRQSKGKNVRSKKSGERPDGDAGDLVLLFNTVAVIAIGSGLGFGAYQKYTAGELSWKAVGLWAGVVGAFAMANFNLTQ
;
A
#
# COMPACT_ATOMS: atom_id res chain seq x y z
N MET A 1 7.64 16.07 -24.41
CA MET A 1 7.88 15.43 -25.73
C MET A 1 6.66 14.58 -26.06
N SER A 2 6.08 14.69 -27.26
CA SER A 2 4.89 13.91 -27.65
C SER A 2 5.29 12.65 -28.40
N TYR A 3 4.66 11.51 -28.08
CA TYR A 3 4.87 10.22 -28.76
C TYR A 3 4.66 10.31 -30.27
N ALA A 4 3.70 11.13 -30.72
CA ALA A 4 3.43 11.35 -32.13
C ALA A 4 4.66 11.94 -32.88
N SER A 5 5.47 12.75 -32.21
CA SER A 5 6.67 13.36 -32.78
C SER A 5 7.87 12.40 -32.84
N ALA A 6 7.88 11.35 -32.01
CA ALA A 6 8.89 10.30 -32.08
C ALA A 6 8.57 9.31 -33.22
N ALA A 7 7.29 8.93 -33.38
CA ALA A 7 6.84 8.01 -34.42
C ALA A 7 7.01 8.58 -35.84
N SER A 8 6.83 9.90 -36.02
CA SER A 8 6.93 10.54 -37.35
C SER A 8 8.36 10.70 -37.88
N LYS A 9 9.38 10.36 -37.08
CA LYS A 9 10.80 10.45 -37.45
C LYS A 9 11.36 9.14 -38.06
N GLY A 10 10.53 8.12 -38.19
CA GLY A 10 10.92 6.88 -38.87
C GLY A 10 11.23 7.08 -40.36
N PRO A 11 11.93 6.11 -40.98
CA PRO A 11 12.19 6.14 -42.42
C PRO A 11 10.85 6.18 -43.18
N LYS A 12 10.74 7.12 -44.12
CA LYS A 12 9.57 7.24 -44.99
C LYS A 12 9.72 6.27 -46.16
N GLN A 13 8.64 5.57 -46.51
CA GLN A 13 8.60 4.69 -47.67
C GLN A 13 9.03 5.45 -48.93
N THR A 14 9.96 4.88 -49.69
CA THR A 14 10.47 5.48 -50.92
C THR A 14 9.45 5.34 -52.06
N SER A 15 9.48 6.24 -53.05
CA SER A 15 8.57 6.15 -54.21
C SER A 15 8.75 4.86 -55.02
N GLU A 16 9.93 4.24 -54.94
CA GLU A 16 10.25 2.96 -55.58
C GLU A 16 9.66 1.74 -54.85
N GLU A 17 9.44 1.84 -53.54
CA GLU A 17 8.71 0.84 -52.73
C GLU A 17 7.19 1.06 -52.78
N ALA A 18 6.75 2.29 -53.07
CA ALA A 18 5.35 2.61 -53.33
C ALA A 18 4.89 2.22 -54.74
N CYS A 19 5.80 1.70 -55.58
CA CYS A 19 5.51 1.32 -56.94
C CYS A 19 4.57 0.09 -56.95
N PRO A 20 3.36 0.19 -57.55
CA PRO A 20 2.40 -0.91 -57.59
C PRO A 20 2.90 -2.11 -58.40
N ASP A 21 3.95 -1.92 -59.21
CA ASP A 21 4.53 -2.94 -60.09
C ASP A 21 5.52 -3.87 -59.37
N LYS A 22 5.92 -3.55 -58.13
CA LYS A 22 6.63 -4.46 -57.22
C LYS A 22 5.66 -5.27 -56.35
N ARG A 23 4.42 -5.45 -56.81
CA ARG A 23 3.48 -6.38 -56.16
C ARG A 23 4.09 -7.77 -56.23
N ALA A 24 4.11 -8.47 -55.10
CA ALA A 24 4.54 -9.87 -55.06
C ALA A 24 3.86 -10.65 -56.21
N PRO A 25 4.58 -11.53 -56.91
CA PRO A 25 4.00 -12.32 -57.98
C PRO A 25 2.74 -13.02 -57.47
N ALA A 26 1.72 -13.12 -58.32
CA ALA A 26 0.47 -13.78 -57.96
C ALA A 26 0.79 -15.17 -57.38
N PRO A 27 0.22 -15.55 -56.22
CA PRO A 27 0.46 -16.85 -55.63
C PRO A 27 0.06 -17.93 -56.64
N ILE A 28 0.86 -18.99 -56.72
CA ILE A 28 0.58 -20.13 -57.60
C ILE A 28 -0.76 -20.74 -57.18
N GLU A 29 -1.72 -20.80 -58.11
CA GLU A 29 -2.98 -21.49 -57.90
C GLU A 29 -2.72 -23.01 -57.94
N LEU A 30 -2.94 -23.68 -56.81
CA LEU A 30 -2.90 -25.14 -56.71
C LEU A 30 -4.28 -25.70 -57.11
N GLU A 31 -4.38 -26.34 -58.27
CA GLU A 31 -5.56 -27.14 -58.62
C GLU A 31 -5.68 -28.31 -57.63
N ARG A 32 -6.70 -28.28 -56.77
CA ARG A 32 -7.02 -29.39 -55.86
C ARG A 32 -7.80 -30.45 -56.62
N HIS A 33 -7.15 -31.56 -56.94
CA HIS A 33 -7.78 -32.72 -57.61
C HIS A 33 -8.60 -33.64 -56.69
N GLU A 34 -8.64 -33.37 -55.39
CA GLU A 34 -9.37 -34.18 -54.41
C GLU A 34 -10.39 -33.34 -53.64
N PRO A 35 -11.60 -33.87 -53.36
CA PRO A 35 -12.57 -33.18 -52.53
C PRO A 35 -11.98 -33.01 -51.14
N VAL A 36 -11.88 -31.76 -50.68
CA VAL A 36 -11.50 -31.45 -49.30
C VAL A 36 -12.50 -32.14 -48.39
N PRO A 37 -12.10 -33.12 -47.56
CA PRO A 37 -13.02 -33.69 -46.60
C PRO A 37 -13.45 -32.55 -45.68
N THR A 38 -14.76 -32.24 -45.67
CA THR A 38 -15.37 -31.37 -44.67
C THR A 38 -15.37 -32.14 -43.36
N VAL A 39 -14.20 -32.36 -42.77
CA VAL A 39 -14.09 -32.77 -41.38
C VAL A 39 -14.73 -31.62 -40.62
N SER A 40 -15.92 -31.86 -40.09
CA SER A 40 -16.55 -30.95 -39.14
C SER A 40 -15.64 -30.91 -37.92
N LEU A 41 -14.66 -30.03 -37.96
CA LEU A 41 -13.72 -29.71 -36.89
C LEU A 41 -14.45 -28.87 -35.83
N ILE A 42 -15.63 -29.34 -35.45
CA ILE A 42 -16.38 -28.82 -34.33
C ILE A 42 -15.87 -29.64 -33.14
N ASP A 43 -14.66 -29.32 -32.70
CA ASP A 43 -14.23 -29.68 -31.36
C ASP A 43 -15.08 -28.87 -30.38
N THR A 44 -16.26 -29.41 -30.09
CA THR A 44 -17.22 -28.87 -29.11
C THR A 44 -17.08 -29.58 -27.77
N ASP A 45 -15.90 -30.15 -27.48
CA ASP A 45 -15.54 -30.56 -26.12
C ASP A 45 -14.85 -29.42 -25.34
N ALA A 46 -15.01 -28.17 -25.78
CA ALA A 46 -14.70 -27.01 -24.96
C ALA A 46 -15.76 -26.80 -23.87
N ALA A 47 -15.73 -27.65 -22.84
CA ALA A 47 -16.40 -27.41 -21.56
C ALA A 47 -15.74 -26.27 -20.77
N ALA A 48 -15.41 -25.16 -21.43
CA ALA A 48 -14.97 -23.92 -20.81
C ALA A 48 -16.05 -22.87 -21.00
N VAL A 49 -17.27 -23.18 -20.55
CA VAL A 49 -18.26 -22.14 -20.31
C VAL A 49 -17.75 -21.36 -19.10
N ASN A 50 -17.03 -20.27 -19.35
CA ASN A 50 -16.70 -19.30 -18.32
C ASN A 50 -17.99 -18.56 -17.94
N THR A 51 -18.78 -19.18 -17.07
CA THR A 51 -19.95 -18.54 -16.48
C THR A 51 -19.48 -17.50 -15.50
N VAL A 52 -19.87 -16.25 -15.73
CA VAL A 52 -19.72 -15.18 -14.75
C VAL A 52 -20.58 -15.55 -13.53
N PRO A 53 -20.05 -15.49 -12.29
CA PRO A 53 -20.84 -15.70 -11.08
C PRO A 53 -22.07 -14.78 -11.05
N SER A 54 -23.20 -15.25 -10.52
CA SER A 54 -24.45 -14.46 -10.41
C SER A 54 -24.25 -13.14 -9.67
N ASP A 55 -23.29 -13.11 -8.76
CA ASP A 55 -23.04 -11.99 -7.85
C ASP A 55 -22.06 -10.96 -8.42
N PHE A 56 -21.59 -11.14 -9.66
CA PHE A 56 -20.65 -10.23 -10.30
C PHE A 56 -21.16 -8.77 -10.34
N SER A 57 -22.47 -8.58 -10.50
CA SER A 57 -23.09 -7.24 -10.54
C SER A 57 -23.16 -6.56 -9.16
N SER A 58 -23.18 -7.33 -8.08
CA SER A 58 -23.25 -6.82 -6.71
C SER A 58 -21.88 -6.67 -6.03
N GLN A 59 -20.82 -7.20 -6.64
CA GLN A 59 -19.45 -7.02 -6.16
C GLN A 59 -18.99 -5.56 -6.29
N SER A 60 -18.32 -5.07 -5.25
CA SER A 60 -17.71 -3.73 -5.23
C SER A 60 -16.47 -3.63 -6.12
N VAL A 61 -15.79 -4.75 -6.37
CA VAL A 61 -14.60 -4.86 -7.23
C VAL A 61 -14.83 -6.02 -8.18
N GLN A 62 -14.99 -5.70 -9.46
CA GLN A 62 -15.39 -6.68 -10.47
C GLN A 62 -14.22 -7.26 -11.25
N THR A 63 -13.06 -6.59 -11.24
CA THR A 63 -11.89 -7.04 -12.00
C THR A 63 -10.65 -7.06 -11.11
N GLU A 64 -9.74 -7.99 -11.42
CA GLU A 64 -8.44 -8.08 -10.74
C GLU A 64 -7.63 -6.79 -10.89
N THR A 65 -7.74 -6.10 -12.03
CA THR A 65 -7.09 -4.81 -12.27
C THR A 65 -7.60 -3.69 -11.35
N GLN A 66 -8.90 -3.71 -11.01
CA GLN A 66 -9.46 -2.77 -10.05
C GLN A 66 -8.98 -3.09 -8.64
N ALA A 67 -8.92 -4.38 -8.28
CA ALA A 67 -8.38 -4.82 -6.98
C ALA A 67 -6.92 -4.36 -6.81
N ILE A 68 -6.07 -4.61 -7.82
CA ILE A 68 -4.66 -4.20 -7.81
C ILE A 68 -4.51 -2.68 -7.67
N ARG A 69 -5.38 -1.89 -8.32
CA ARG A 69 -5.35 -0.43 -8.16
C ARG A 69 -5.68 -0.02 -6.73
N ILE A 70 -6.73 -0.59 -6.15
CA ILE A 70 -7.15 -0.27 -4.77
C ILE A 70 -6.04 -0.64 -3.77
N GLU A 71 -5.43 -1.82 -3.93
CA GLU A 71 -4.30 -2.24 -3.09
C GLU A 71 -3.12 -1.26 -3.18
N HIS A 72 -2.77 -0.83 -4.38
CA HIS A 72 -1.69 0.13 -4.58
C HIS A 72 -2.01 1.51 -3.97
N GLU A 73 -3.25 1.99 -4.11
CA GLU A 73 -3.69 3.25 -3.50
C GLU A 73 -3.63 3.18 -1.97
N LEU A 74 -4.08 2.07 -1.37
CA LEU A 74 -3.98 1.83 0.06
C LEU A 74 -2.53 1.76 0.55
N GLU A 75 -1.65 1.06 -0.18
CA GLU A 75 -0.23 0.96 0.17
C GLU A 75 0.46 2.34 0.12
N VAL A 76 0.11 3.17 -0.86
CA VAL A 76 0.61 4.54 -0.94
C VAL A 76 0.11 5.37 0.23
N GLU A 77 -1.18 5.32 0.56
CA GLU A 77 -1.74 6.03 1.72
C GLU A 77 -1.09 5.60 3.03
N GLU A 78 -0.87 4.30 3.25
CA GLU A 78 -0.21 3.80 4.45
C GLU A 78 1.24 4.28 4.54
N LYS A 79 1.97 4.27 3.42
CA LYS A 79 3.34 4.81 3.36
C LYS A 79 3.37 6.30 3.65
N GLU A 80 2.40 7.07 3.15
CA GLU A 80 2.30 8.50 3.43
C GLU A 80 1.95 8.78 4.89
N ARG A 81 0.99 8.06 5.47
CA ARG A 81 0.65 8.16 6.89
C ARG A 81 1.84 7.80 7.77
N ALA A 82 2.57 6.73 7.44
CA ALA A 82 3.78 6.34 8.16
C ALA A 82 4.88 7.42 8.09
N LYS A 83 5.05 8.08 6.93
CA LYS A 83 5.98 9.20 6.78
C LYS A 83 5.53 10.42 7.60
N ALA A 84 4.25 10.78 7.55
CA ALA A 84 3.71 11.90 8.32
C ALA A 84 3.86 11.68 9.84
N VAL A 85 3.62 10.45 10.31
CA VAL A 85 3.85 10.08 11.71
C VAL A 85 5.33 10.22 12.05
N LYS A 86 6.25 9.67 11.24
CA LYS A 86 7.69 9.82 11.46
C LYS A 86 8.14 11.28 11.48
N GLU A 87 7.63 12.11 10.57
CA GLU A 87 7.95 13.53 10.52
C GLU A 87 7.42 14.28 11.75
N SER A 88 6.21 13.98 12.21
CA SER A 88 5.67 14.54 13.46
C SER A 88 6.49 14.12 14.69
N LEU A 89 6.99 12.89 14.71
CA LEU A 89 7.88 12.38 15.76
C LEU A 89 9.27 13.05 15.71
N GLU A 90 9.80 13.30 14.52
CA GLU A 90 11.04 14.06 14.37
C GLU A 90 10.89 15.52 14.79
N ASN A 91 9.76 16.15 14.45
CA ASN A 91 9.51 17.55 14.79
C ASN A 91 9.25 17.74 16.29
N THR A 92 8.56 16.80 16.94
CA THR A 92 8.42 16.80 18.41
C THR A 92 9.75 16.54 19.10
N THR A 93 10.55 15.56 18.66
CA THR A 93 11.89 15.32 19.24
C THR A 93 12.88 16.46 19.01
N LYS A 94 12.82 17.16 17.87
CA LYS A 94 13.62 18.37 17.60
C LYS A 94 13.15 19.55 18.47
N LYS A 95 11.84 19.75 18.63
CA LYS A 95 11.27 20.79 19.49
C LYS A 95 11.57 20.54 20.98
N ASP A 96 11.55 19.28 21.41
CA ASP A 96 11.92 18.87 22.77
C ASP A 96 13.44 18.94 23.01
N ARG A 97 14.28 18.67 22.01
CA ARG A 97 15.72 18.92 22.08
C ARG A 97 16.05 20.41 22.09
N GLN A 98 15.28 21.25 21.41
CA GLN A 98 15.47 22.70 21.39
C GLN A 98 14.94 23.39 22.67
N SER A 99 13.88 22.86 23.29
CA SER A 99 13.38 23.31 24.59
C SER A 99 14.23 22.80 25.76
N LYS A 100 14.77 21.58 25.70
CA LYS A 100 15.81 21.09 26.66
C LYS A 100 17.19 21.71 26.40
N GLY A 101 17.46 22.20 25.19
CA GLY A 101 18.76 22.80 24.82
C GLY A 101 19.10 24.12 25.51
N LYS A 102 18.14 24.78 26.16
CA LYS A 102 18.42 25.94 27.03
C LYS A 102 18.78 25.58 28.47
N ASN A 103 18.51 24.35 28.92
CA ASN A 103 18.81 23.91 30.30
C ASN A 103 19.77 22.70 30.40
N VAL A 104 20.21 22.10 29.29
CA VAL A 104 21.12 20.94 29.29
C VAL A 104 22.46 21.29 28.65
N ARG A 105 23.18 22.23 29.28
CA ARG A 105 24.64 22.37 29.14
C ARG A 105 25.33 22.09 30.48
N SER A 106 25.05 20.93 31.06
CA SER A 106 25.86 20.25 32.09
C SER A 106 25.11 18.92 32.34
N LYS A 107 25.64 17.71 32.26
CA LYS A 107 27.00 17.20 32.39
C LYS A 107 27.15 16.01 31.45
N LYS A 108 28.26 15.99 30.73
CA LYS A 108 28.81 14.79 30.09
C LYS A 108 29.84 14.24 31.08
N SER A 109 29.41 13.37 31.97
CA SER A 109 30.34 12.58 32.79
C SER A 109 29.57 11.36 33.27
N GLY A 110 30.09 10.17 32.95
CA GLY A 110 29.60 8.95 33.53
C GLY A 110 29.88 8.97 35.03
N GLU A 111 28.82 8.95 35.83
CA GLU A 111 28.85 8.61 37.25
C GLU A 111 27.40 8.40 37.69
N ARG A 112 27.14 7.19 38.19
CA ARG A 112 26.15 6.74 39.18
C ARG A 112 24.70 7.31 39.13
N PRO A 113 23.67 6.45 39.29
CA PRO A 113 22.29 6.91 39.40
C PRO A 113 22.08 7.50 40.81
N ASP A 114 22.54 8.73 41.03
CA ASP A 114 22.21 9.51 42.21
C ASP A 114 20.81 10.12 42.05
N GLY A 115 19.80 9.32 42.42
CA GLY A 115 18.84 9.70 43.46
C GLY A 115 17.84 10.85 43.25
N ASP A 116 17.70 11.48 42.08
CA ASP A 116 16.58 12.40 41.87
C ASP A 116 15.31 11.62 41.46
N ALA A 117 14.39 11.43 42.42
CA ALA A 117 13.14 10.70 42.23
C ALA A 117 12.32 11.18 41.01
N GLY A 118 12.47 12.44 40.61
CA GLY A 118 11.83 13.00 39.41
C GLY A 118 12.33 12.40 38.09
N ASP A 119 13.62 12.02 37.99
CA ASP A 119 14.20 11.43 36.78
C ASP A 119 13.81 9.96 36.64
N LEU A 120 13.71 9.24 37.76
CA LEU A 120 13.25 7.85 37.78
C LEU A 120 11.77 7.72 37.40
N VAL A 121 10.93 8.62 37.89
CA VAL A 121 9.50 8.67 37.52
C VAL A 121 9.32 9.00 36.04
N LEU A 122 10.13 9.89 35.46
CA LEU A 122 10.13 10.15 34.02
C LEU A 122 10.57 8.92 33.21
N LEU A 123 11.61 8.22 33.64
CA LEU A 123 12.10 7.02 32.97
C LEU A 123 11.04 5.90 33.01
N PHE A 124 10.38 5.71 34.16
CA PHE A 124 9.34 4.69 34.31
C PHE A 124 8.10 5.01 33.48
N ASN A 125 7.65 6.28 33.47
CA ASN A 125 6.51 6.70 32.64
C ASN A 125 6.81 6.57 31.14
N THR A 126 8.03 6.92 30.71
CA THR A 126 8.42 6.76 29.28
C THR A 126 8.47 5.30 28.87
N VAL A 127 9.05 4.42 29.70
CA VAL A 127 9.05 2.97 29.46
C VAL A 127 7.62 2.41 29.48
N ALA A 128 6.76 2.85 30.40
CA ALA A 128 5.37 2.42 30.46
C ALA A 128 4.59 2.82 29.21
N VAL A 129 4.76 4.06 28.72
CA VAL A 129 4.11 4.53 27.49
C VAL A 129 4.59 3.74 26.27
N ILE A 130 5.89 3.45 26.18
CA ILE A 130 6.45 2.64 25.08
C ILE A 130 5.93 1.20 25.14
N ALA A 131 5.86 0.60 26.33
CA ALA A 131 5.34 -0.76 26.52
C ALA A 131 3.85 -0.85 26.19
N ILE A 132 3.04 0.11 26.64
CA ILE A 132 1.61 0.18 26.34
C ILE A 132 1.38 0.43 24.84
N GLY A 133 2.12 1.36 24.24
CA GLY A 133 2.01 1.69 22.82
C GLY A 133 2.42 0.53 21.90
N SER A 134 3.52 -0.16 22.22
CA SER A 134 3.97 -1.33 21.45
C SER A 134 3.07 -2.55 21.65
N GLY A 135 2.61 -2.81 22.88
CA GLY A 135 1.69 -3.92 23.17
C GLY A 135 0.32 -3.74 22.51
N LEU A 136 -0.25 -2.53 22.57
CA LEU A 136 -1.50 -2.22 21.88
C LEU A 136 -1.35 -2.21 20.36
N GLY A 137 -0.24 -1.67 19.85
CA GLY A 137 0.05 -1.66 18.41
C GLY A 137 0.18 -3.06 17.82
N PHE A 138 0.92 -3.96 18.48
CA PHE A 138 1.10 -5.33 18.00
C PHE A 138 -0.18 -6.17 18.10
N GLY A 139 -0.92 -6.06 19.22
CA GLY A 139 -2.18 -6.77 19.41
C GLY A 139 -3.30 -6.28 18.48
N ALA A 140 -3.40 -4.96 18.25
CA ALA A 140 -4.34 -4.40 17.30
C ALA A 140 -3.99 -4.77 15.86
N TYR A 141 -2.70 -4.81 15.50
CA TYR A 141 -2.26 -5.24 14.18
C TYR A 141 -2.63 -6.70 13.90
N GLN A 142 -2.38 -7.61 14.84
CA GLN A 142 -2.78 -9.01 14.71
C GLN A 142 -4.31 -9.17 14.56
N LYS A 143 -5.08 -8.46 15.38
CA LYS A 143 -6.56 -8.47 15.33
C LYS A 143 -7.11 -7.81 14.07
N TYR A 144 -6.42 -6.82 13.51
CA TYR A 144 -6.73 -6.18 12.23
C TYR A 144 -6.49 -7.15 11.07
N THR A 145 -5.34 -7.84 11.04
CA THR A 145 -5.05 -8.85 10.01
C THR A 145 -5.99 -10.05 10.05
N ALA A 146 -6.56 -10.36 11.21
CA ALA A 146 -7.56 -11.41 11.39
C ALA A 146 -9.00 -10.97 11.02
N GLY A 147 -9.24 -9.69 10.70
CA GLY A 147 -10.58 -9.16 10.40
C GLY A 147 -11.53 -9.08 11.60
N GLU A 148 -11.06 -9.39 12.81
CA GLU A 148 -11.86 -9.42 14.04
C GLU A 148 -11.84 -8.09 14.81
N LEU A 149 -11.33 -7.00 14.20
CA LEU A 149 -11.22 -5.71 14.84
C LEU A 149 -12.60 -5.07 15.02
N SER A 150 -13.22 -5.38 16.15
CA SER A 150 -14.53 -4.86 16.53
C SER A 150 -14.43 -3.41 17.00
N TRP A 151 -15.27 -2.53 16.46
CA TRP A 151 -15.46 -1.16 16.97
C TRP A 151 -15.81 -1.13 18.47
N LYS A 152 -16.42 -2.19 19.00
CA LYS A 152 -16.67 -2.33 20.44
C LYS A 152 -15.38 -2.53 21.23
N ALA A 153 -14.43 -3.30 20.71
CA ALA A 153 -13.13 -3.51 21.36
C ALA A 153 -12.29 -2.22 21.36
N VAL A 154 -12.29 -1.48 20.25
CA VAL A 154 -11.65 -0.17 20.16
C VAL A 154 -12.28 0.82 21.14
N GLY A 155 -13.61 0.89 21.20
CA GLY A 155 -14.32 1.75 22.15
C GLY A 155 -14.05 1.40 23.61
N LEU A 156 -13.91 0.11 23.94
CA LEU A 156 -13.62 -0.36 25.29
C LEU A 156 -12.19 0.04 25.72
N TRP A 157 -11.20 -0.14 24.84
CA TRP A 157 -9.83 0.31 25.10
C TRP A 157 -9.71 1.84 25.18
N ALA A 158 -10.40 2.57 24.30
CA ALA A 158 -10.47 4.04 24.37
C ALA A 158 -11.09 4.51 25.70
N GLY A 159 -12.12 3.81 26.20
CA GLY A 159 -12.71 4.07 27.50
C GLY A 159 -11.74 3.85 28.67
N VAL A 160 -10.98 2.76 28.66
CA VAL A 160 -9.96 2.47 29.69
C VAL A 160 -8.87 3.55 29.71
N VAL A 161 -8.35 3.94 28.54
CA VAL A 161 -7.34 5.00 28.44
C VAL A 161 -7.91 6.36 28.86
N GLY A 162 -9.14 6.68 28.47
CA GLY A 162 -9.82 7.91 28.90
C GLY A 162 -10.06 7.97 30.40
N ALA A 163 -10.46 6.86 31.03
CA ALA A 163 -10.62 6.76 32.47
C ALA A 163 -9.28 6.92 33.22
N PHE A 164 -8.22 6.30 32.72
CA PHE A 164 -6.87 6.45 33.28
C PHE A 164 -6.38 7.91 33.15
N ALA A 165 -6.63 8.57 32.02
CA ALA A 165 -6.28 9.97 31.81
C ALA A 165 -7.04 10.90 32.78
N MET A 166 -8.34 10.68 32.99
CA MET A 166 -9.11 11.45 33.98
C MET A 166 -8.64 11.21 35.42
N ALA A 167 -8.34 9.96 35.78
CA ALA A 167 -7.80 9.64 37.11
C ALA A 167 -6.44 10.31 37.35
N ASN A 168 -5.54 10.25 36.36
CA ASN A 168 -4.23 10.86 36.45
C ASN A 168 -4.29 12.40 36.47
N PHE A 169 -5.23 13.00 35.72
CA PHE A 169 -5.46 14.45 35.74
C PHE A 169 -5.91 14.93 37.13
N ASN A 170 -6.84 14.24 37.77
CA ASN A 170 -7.31 14.58 39.12
C ASN A 170 -6.26 14.32 40.22
N LEU A 171 -5.34 13.37 40.02
CA LEU A 171 -4.24 13.11 40.95
C LEU A 171 -3.07 14.10 40.80
N THR A 172 -2.99 14.81 39.67
CA THR A 172 -1.91 15.77 39.37
C THR A 172 -2.29 17.21 39.73
N GLN A 173 -3.58 17.48 39.98
CA GLN A 173 -4.12 18.78 40.36
C GLN A 173 -4.14 18.96 41.89
#